data_AF-E5BG86-F1
#
_entry.id   AF-E5BG86-F1
#
_cell.length_a   1.000
_cell.length_b   1.000
_cell.length_c   1.000
_cell.angle_alpha   90.00
_cell.angle_beta   90.00
_cell.angle_gamma   90.00
#
_symmetry.space_group_name_H-M   'P 1'
#
loop_
_entity.id
_entity.type
_entity.pdbx_description
1 polymer ?
#
loop_
_entity_poly.entity_id
_entity_poly.type
_entity_poly.pdbx_seq_one_letter_code
_entity_poly.pdbx_strand_id
1 'polypeptide(L)'
;MKKVKDSINTAVENSKIHYYSVNSNKVGDDSNYKNNGATGDDAIAIGIGVKAKGQHAIAMGNNVESSGYASIAIGKDSEATKQGAIAIGMGAKVYAGGGVAIGTNVQAGDSPSDGDWSPVALGYGTKSLGGASTAFGYESVARGAHSIAGGDRSKATGQDSVALGQEVEASGTWSVALGQKTVASGSNSMSMGDNTKASGSNSTAMGIKTEAGGAGSTAMGYGTKAIGNWSLATGAYSKSEGKFSTAMGLSSVAKGHNSFAVSGANVEKDASNAIAMGYNATAKLTDSVALGSGSVASTKQGVAGYNPITDKNYERTPEAAAAYQKWIDAYNAWEAIDEAEKDKKAEKLKECNAMKTEYNKLVSTWESTKSVIAVGDKEKGISRQITGVAAGTEDTDAVNVAQLKALNTKVDKGASHYYSVNDIDDHVDNYKNDGAKG
;
A
#
# COMPACT_ATOMS: atom_id res chain seq x y z
N MET A 1 -63.38 61.68 -32.94
CA MET A 1 -62.07 61.65 -32.26
C MET A 1 -62.11 60.96 -30.89
N LYS A 2 -62.94 61.37 -29.90
CA LYS A 2 -62.97 60.75 -28.55
C LYS A 2 -63.22 59.23 -28.55
N LYS A 3 -64.27 58.75 -29.23
CA LYS A 3 -64.57 57.30 -29.34
C LYS A 3 -63.44 56.47 -29.97
N VAL A 4 -62.70 57.05 -30.91
CA VAL A 4 -61.55 56.41 -31.56
C VAL A 4 -60.38 56.31 -30.58
N LYS A 5 -60.09 57.38 -29.82
CA LYS A 5 -59.08 57.37 -28.75
C LYS A 5 -59.40 56.36 -27.66
N ASP A 6 -60.64 56.30 -27.19
CA ASP A 6 -61.06 55.36 -26.14
C ASP A 6 -60.94 53.91 -26.62
N SER A 7 -61.33 53.63 -27.87
CA SER A 7 -61.21 52.29 -28.47
C SER A 7 -59.75 51.87 -28.65
N ILE A 8 -58.87 52.79 -29.07
CA ILE A 8 -57.42 52.55 -29.17
C ILE A 8 -56.84 52.28 -27.79
N ASN A 9 -57.19 53.08 -26.78
CA ASN A 9 -56.72 52.88 -25.41
C ASN A 9 -57.16 51.53 -24.85
N THR A 10 -58.43 51.14 -25.03
CA THR A 10 -58.91 49.80 -24.62
C THR A 10 -58.18 48.69 -25.34
N ALA A 11 -57.93 48.82 -26.65
CA ALA A 11 -57.17 47.83 -27.40
C ALA A 11 -55.71 47.75 -26.92
N VAL A 12 -55.06 48.88 -26.63
CA VAL A 12 -53.69 48.93 -26.08
C VAL A 12 -53.63 48.30 -24.69
N GLU A 13 -54.58 48.62 -23.81
CA GLU A 13 -54.67 48.02 -22.47
C GLU A 13 -54.91 46.51 -22.54
N ASN A 14 -55.81 46.06 -23.42
CA ASN A 14 -56.08 44.63 -23.62
C ASN A 14 -54.94 43.89 -24.35
N SER A 15 -54.06 44.61 -25.06
CA SER A 15 -52.90 44.03 -25.76
C SER A 15 -51.64 43.98 -24.90
N LYS A 16 -51.72 44.39 -23.63
CA LYS A 16 -50.60 44.26 -22.70
C LYS A 16 -50.27 42.79 -22.48
N ILE A 17 -48.97 42.50 -22.41
CA ILE A 17 -48.49 41.19 -21.98
C ILE A 17 -48.75 41.09 -20.47
N HIS A 18 -49.54 40.09 -20.06
CA HIS A 18 -49.77 39.77 -18.66
C HIS A 18 -48.76 38.72 -18.16
N TYR A 19 -48.38 38.80 -16.88
CA TYR A 19 -47.47 37.84 -16.20
C TYR A 19 -46.01 37.84 -16.67
N TYR A 20 -45.56 38.89 -17.36
CA TYR A 20 -44.15 39.12 -17.70
C TYR A 20 -43.69 40.48 -17.15
N SER A 21 -42.55 40.52 -16.45
CA SER A 21 -42.00 41.76 -15.88
C SER A 21 -40.47 41.71 -15.82
N VAL A 22 -39.81 42.77 -16.30
CA VAL A 22 -38.36 42.98 -16.21
C VAL A 22 -38.12 44.38 -15.64
N ASN A 23 -37.48 44.47 -14.48
CA ASN A 23 -37.15 45.75 -13.86
C ASN A 23 -35.69 46.12 -14.15
N SER A 24 -35.46 47.11 -15.02
CA SER A 24 -34.12 47.60 -15.35
C SER A 24 -34.13 49.07 -15.76
N ASN A 25 -33.03 49.76 -15.46
CA ASN A 25 -32.70 51.07 -16.02
C ASN A 25 -31.62 50.98 -17.13
N LYS A 26 -31.12 49.77 -17.46
CA LYS A 26 -30.12 49.60 -18.51
C LYS A 26 -30.77 49.79 -19.88
N VAL A 27 -30.26 50.76 -20.62
CA VAL A 27 -30.64 51.09 -21.99
C VAL A 27 -29.37 51.14 -22.87
N GLY A 28 -29.55 51.06 -24.19
CA GLY A 28 -28.45 51.12 -25.16
C GLY A 28 -28.20 49.79 -25.86
N ASP A 29 -27.14 49.76 -26.67
CA ASP A 29 -26.75 48.55 -27.39
C ASP A 29 -26.25 47.48 -26.41
N ASP A 30 -26.35 46.21 -26.80
CA ASP A 30 -26.09 45.03 -25.97
C ASP A 30 -26.93 44.88 -24.69
N SER A 31 -27.90 45.76 -24.41
CA SER A 31 -28.76 45.67 -23.22
C SER A 31 -29.96 44.73 -23.35
N ASN A 32 -30.28 44.27 -24.57
CA ASN A 32 -31.56 43.63 -24.96
C ASN A 32 -32.80 44.52 -24.74
N TYR A 33 -32.66 45.84 -24.54
CA TYR A 33 -33.79 46.77 -24.42
C TYR A 33 -34.63 46.85 -25.71
N LYS A 34 -33.99 46.66 -26.88
CA LYS A 34 -34.65 46.64 -28.19
C LYS A 34 -35.18 45.24 -28.56
N ASN A 35 -35.21 44.29 -27.62
CA ASN A 35 -35.53 42.87 -27.84
C ASN A 35 -34.67 42.22 -28.95
N ASN A 36 -33.40 42.64 -29.04
CA ASN A 36 -32.45 42.22 -30.07
C ASN A 36 -31.37 41.25 -29.54
N GLY A 37 -31.59 40.66 -28.36
CA GLY A 37 -30.66 39.72 -27.74
C GLY A 37 -30.73 38.30 -28.33
N ALA A 38 -31.83 37.93 -28.99
CA ALA A 38 -31.95 36.68 -29.74
C ALA A 38 -31.52 36.92 -31.19
N THR A 39 -30.33 36.44 -31.54
CA THR A 39 -29.75 36.60 -32.89
C THR A 39 -29.58 35.27 -33.63
N GLY A 40 -29.66 34.13 -32.93
CA GLY A 40 -29.72 32.82 -33.57
C GLY A 40 -31.14 32.48 -34.04
N ASP A 41 -31.24 31.65 -35.09
CA ASP A 41 -32.52 31.16 -35.58
C ASP A 41 -33.28 30.41 -34.47
N ASP A 42 -34.56 30.72 -34.29
CA ASP A 42 -35.43 30.17 -33.23
C ASP A 42 -34.92 30.35 -31.79
N ALA A 43 -34.05 31.34 -31.53
CA ALA A 43 -33.50 31.58 -30.21
C ALA A 43 -34.45 32.34 -29.27
N ILE A 44 -34.30 32.13 -27.96
CA ILE A 44 -35.04 32.81 -26.89
C ILE A 44 -34.06 33.63 -26.05
N ALA A 45 -34.29 34.94 -25.93
CA ALA A 45 -33.51 35.84 -25.09
C ALA A 45 -34.42 36.63 -24.13
N ILE A 46 -34.36 36.31 -22.83
CA ILE A 46 -35.20 36.93 -21.80
C ILE A 46 -34.33 37.59 -20.72
N GLY A 47 -34.42 38.91 -20.60
CA GLY A 47 -33.76 39.68 -19.55
C GLY A 47 -32.68 40.63 -20.05
N ILE A 48 -31.91 41.19 -19.11
CA ILE A 48 -31.04 42.35 -19.33
C ILE A 48 -29.67 41.90 -19.82
N GLY A 49 -29.19 42.44 -20.93
CA GLY A 49 -27.86 42.13 -21.46
C GLY A 49 -27.70 40.69 -21.94
N VAL A 50 -28.81 40.04 -22.31
CA VAL A 50 -28.85 38.65 -22.72
C VAL A 50 -28.50 38.52 -24.21
N LYS A 51 -27.68 37.51 -24.53
CA LYS A 51 -27.19 37.20 -25.88
C LYS A 51 -27.44 35.72 -26.20
N ALA A 52 -28.55 35.42 -26.87
CA ALA A 52 -28.83 34.08 -27.42
C ALA A 52 -28.41 34.06 -28.90
N LYS A 53 -27.16 33.67 -29.16
CA LYS A 53 -26.54 33.71 -30.50
C LYS A 53 -26.64 32.39 -31.28
N GLY A 54 -26.73 31.27 -30.58
CA GLY A 54 -26.83 29.95 -31.21
C GLY A 54 -28.23 29.68 -31.76
N GLN A 55 -28.33 28.89 -32.84
CA GLN A 55 -29.62 28.39 -33.33
C GLN A 55 -30.28 27.51 -32.25
N HIS A 56 -31.59 27.70 -32.03
CA HIS A 56 -32.38 27.07 -30.96
C HIS A 56 -31.87 27.35 -29.53
N ALA A 57 -31.05 28.39 -29.32
CA ALA A 57 -30.48 28.69 -28.01
C ALA A 57 -31.50 29.35 -27.07
N ILE A 58 -31.39 29.05 -25.77
CA ILE A 58 -32.20 29.66 -24.70
C ILE A 58 -31.28 30.41 -23.76
N ALA A 59 -31.47 31.72 -23.63
CA ALA A 59 -30.73 32.56 -22.69
C ALA A 59 -31.71 33.33 -21.78
N MET A 60 -31.58 33.18 -20.46
CA MET A 60 -32.47 33.84 -19.49
C MET A 60 -31.72 34.40 -18.28
N GLY A 61 -31.85 35.70 -18.00
CA GLY A 61 -31.29 36.32 -16.78
C GLY A 61 -30.69 37.71 -16.99
N ASN A 62 -29.56 37.97 -16.32
CA ASN A 62 -28.81 39.22 -16.42
C ASN A 62 -27.39 38.91 -16.92
N ASN A 63 -26.99 39.53 -18.03
CA ASN A 63 -25.66 39.35 -18.63
C ASN A 63 -25.37 37.87 -18.98
N VAL A 64 -26.29 37.24 -19.71
CA VAL A 64 -26.23 35.82 -20.07
C VAL A 64 -25.80 35.65 -21.52
N GLU A 65 -24.94 34.68 -21.79
CA GLU A 65 -24.53 34.32 -23.16
C GLU A 65 -24.79 32.84 -23.46
N SER A 66 -25.65 32.58 -24.44
CA SER A 66 -25.91 31.25 -25.00
C SER A 66 -25.57 31.26 -26.49
N SER A 67 -24.36 30.82 -26.84
CA SER A 67 -23.79 30.95 -28.19
C SER A 67 -23.69 29.63 -28.95
N GLY A 68 -23.85 28.49 -28.28
CA GLY A 68 -23.82 27.17 -28.91
C GLY A 68 -25.14 26.78 -29.59
N TYR A 69 -25.08 25.92 -30.62
CA TYR A 69 -26.26 25.28 -31.20
C TYR A 69 -27.05 24.51 -30.13
N ALA A 70 -28.36 24.76 -30.02
CA ALA A 70 -29.26 24.17 -29.01
C ALA A 70 -28.72 24.28 -27.57
N SER A 71 -28.05 25.39 -27.24
CA SER A 71 -27.52 25.65 -25.89
C SER A 71 -28.56 26.28 -24.97
N ILE A 72 -28.39 26.08 -23.66
CA ILE A 72 -29.23 26.67 -22.61
C ILE A 72 -28.32 27.39 -21.60
N ALA A 73 -28.53 28.68 -21.40
CA ALA A 73 -27.91 29.48 -20.35
C ALA A 73 -28.97 30.20 -19.50
N ILE A 74 -29.02 29.92 -18.19
CA ILE A 74 -30.02 30.48 -17.28
C ILE A 74 -29.34 30.93 -15.99
N GLY A 75 -29.50 32.20 -15.63
CA GLY A 75 -28.95 32.77 -14.39
C GLY A 75 -27.89 33.83 -14.66
N LYS A 76 -27.71 34.77 -13.71
CA LYS A 76 -26.83 35.93 -13.86
C LYS A 76 -25.40 35.50 -14.22
N ASP A 77 -24.81 36.10 -15.25
CA ASP A 77 -23.45 35.82 -15.73
C ASP A 77 -23.20 34.37 -16.18
N SER A 78 -24.27 33.63 -16.55
CA SER A 78 -24.12 32.27 -17.10
C SER A 78 -23.70 32.28 -18.57
N GLU A 79 -22.92 31.26 -18.97
CA GLU A 79 -22.30 31.16 -20.28
C GLU A 79 -22.35 29.72 -20.83
N ALA A 80 -23.02 29.52 -21.96
CA ALA A 80 -23.09 28.25 -22.68
C ALA A 80 -22.65 28.46 -24.14
N THR A 81 -21.37 28.24 -24.44
CA THR A 81 -20.77 28.63 -25.73
C THR A 81 -20.66 27.50 -26.76
N LYS A 82 -20.96 26.27 -26.36
CA LYS A 82 -20.79 25.07 -27.20
C LYS A 82 -22.11 24.35 -27.48
N GLN A 83 -22.11 23.53 -28.53
CA GLN A 83 -23.28 22.75 -28.94
C GLN A 83 -23.84 21.93 -27.78
N GLY A 84 -25.15 21.98 -27.56
CA GLY A 84 -25.85 21.22 -26.51
C GLY A 84 -25.43 21.55 -25.08
N ALA A 85 -24.70 22.65 -24.86
CA ALA A 85 -24.24 23.06 -23.53
C ALA A 85 -25.41 23.53 -22.66
N ILE A 86 -25.42 23.13 -21.38
CA ILE A 86 -26.42 23.51 -20.38
C ILE A 86 -25.73 24.20 -19.20
N ALA A 87 -25.86 25.52 -19.09
CA ALA A 87 -25.36 26.34 -17.97
C ALA A 87 -26.53 26.91 -17.16
N ILE A 88 -26.78 26.41 -15.95
CA ILE A 88 -27.90 26.86 -15.11
C ILE A 88 -27.39 27.27 -13.74
N GLY A 89 -27.50 28.55 -13.41
CA GLY A 89 -27.12 29.14 -12.13
C GLY A 89 -26.22 30.35 -12.30
N MET A 90 -26.03 31.10 -11.21
CA MET A 90 -25.21 32.32 -11.25
C MET A 90 -23.75 31.99 -11.55
N GLY A 91 -23.20 32.54 -12.63
CA GLY A 91 -21.81 32.31 -13.03
C GLY A 91 -21.53 30.89 -13.54
N ALA A 92 -22.57 30.10 -13.87
CA ALA A 92 -22.40 28.77 -14.46
C ALA A 92 -21.80 28.88 -15.87
N LYS A 93 -20.77 28.08 -16.15
CA LYS A 93 -19.99 28.15 -17.39
C LYS A 93 -19.84 26.78 -18.02
N VAL A 94 -20.14 26.68 -19.32
CA VAL A 94 -19.90 25.48 -20.11
C VAL A 94 -19.08 25.84 -21.35
N TYR A 95 -17.89 25.25 -21.42
CA TYR A 95 -16.91 25.43 -22.49
C TYR A 95 -16.71 24.18 -23.36
N ALA A 96 -17.45 23.09 -23.09
CA ALA A 96 -17.37 21.82 -23.82
C ALA A 96 -18.72 21.44 -24.46
N GLY A 97 -18.66 20.70 -25.58
CA GLY A 97 -19.86 20.20 -26.27
C GLY A 97 -20.63 19.19 -25.42
N GLY A 98 -21.95 19.36 -25.33
CA GLY A 98 -22.84 18.54 -24.47
C GLY A 98 -22.57 18.67 -22.97
N GLY A 99 -21.69 19.60 -22.55
CA GLY A 99 -21.37 19.80 -21.14
C GLY A 99 -22.55 20.34 -20.34
N VAL A 100 -22.61 19.96 -19.06
CA VAL A 100 -23.65 20.38 -18.12
C VAL A 100 -23.00 21.05 -16.92
N ALA A 101 -23.38 22.28 -16.62
CA ALA A 101 -22.97 23.00 -15.42
C ALA A 101 -24.22 23.53 -14.71
N ILE A 102 -24.56 22.96 -13.55
CA ILE A 102 -25.73 23.36 -12.76
C ILE A 102 -25.31 23.77 -11.35
N GLY A 103 -25.58 25.03 -10.99
CA GLY A 103 -25.32 25.62 -9.69
C GLY A 103 -24.57 26.95 -9.78
N THR A 104 -24.04 27.42 -8.66
CA THR A 104 -23.39 28.73 -8.57
C THR A 104 -21.88 28.60 -8.78
N ASN A 105 -21.33 29.41 -9.68
CA ASN A 105 -19.90 29.46 -10.01
C ASN A 105 -19.33 28.11 -10.45
N VAL A 106 -20.13 27.31 -11.15
CA VAL A 106 -19.74 25.99 -11.67
C VAL A 106 -19.13 26.10 -13.06
N GLN A 107 -18.19 25.20 -13.39
CA GLN A 107 -17.54 25.15 -14.70
C GLN A 107 -17.48 23.72 -15.24
N ALA A 108 -17.93 23.53 -16.48
CA ALA A 108 -17.79 22.29 -17.23
C ALA A 108 -16.97 22.57 -18.52
N GLY A 109 -15.79 21.95 -18.63
CA GLY A 109 -14.79 22.17 -19.68
C GLY A 109 -13.71 23.19 -19.27
N ASP A 110 -12.44 22.91 -19.62
CA ASP A 110 -11.28 23.77 -19.28
C ASP A 110 -11.11 24.95 -20.24
N SER A 111 -11.39 24.73 -21.53
CA SER A 111 -11.25 25.73 -22.59
C SER A 111 -12.26 25.45 -23.70
N PRO A 112 -12.71 26.47 -24.46
CA PRO A 112 -13.56 26.31 -25.64
C PRO A 112 -12.87 25.59 -26.83
N SER A 113 -11.92 24.68 -26.60
CA SER A 113 -11.22 23.91 -27.65
C SER A 113 -11.68 22.43 -27.66
N ASP A 114 -12.63 22.15 -28.55
CA ASP A 114 -12.83 20.95 -29.39
C ASP A 114 -12.48 19.55 -28.86
N GLY A 115 -12.82 19.24 -27.61
CA GLY A 115 -13.06 17.85 -27.19
C GLY A 115 -14.56 17.56 -27.14
N ASP A 116 -15.05 16.61 -27.95
CA ASP A 116 -16.44 16.07 -27.96
C ASP A 116 -16.77 15.26 -26.71
N TRP A 117 -16.44 15.78 -25.54
CA TRP A 117 -16.59 15.03 -24.30
C TRP A 117 -17.47 15.90 -23.42
N SER A 118 -18.53 15.31 -22.85
CA SER A 118 -19.60 16.01 -22.13
C SER A 118 -19.34 15.99 -20.62
N PRO A 119 -18.54 16.93 -20.07
CA PRO A 119 -18.32 17.01 -18.64
C PRO A 119 -19.58 17.45 -17.90
N VAL A 120 -19.73 16.99 -16.66
CA VAL A 120 -20.87 17.33 -15.80
C VAL A 120 -20.37 17.95 -14.51
N ALA A 121 -20.75 19.19 -14.23
CA ALA A 121 -20.42 19.92 -13.01
C ALA A 121 -21.71 20.31 -12.25
N LEU A 122 -21.88 19.84 -11.01
CA LEU A 122 -23.10 20.05 -10.22
C LEU A 122 -22.79 20.56 -8.80
N GLY A 123 -23.28 21.74 -8.42
CA GLY A 123 -23.19 22.24 -7.05
C GLY A 123 -22.63 23.65 -6.93
N TYR A 124 -21.82 23.92 -5.91
CA TYR A 124 -21.23 25.25 -5.68
C TYR A 124 -19.74 25.22 -5.96
N GLY A 125 -19.26 26.07 -6.87
CA GLY A 125 -17.83 26.20 -7.17
C GLY A 125 -17.19 24.96 -7.80
N THR A 126 -17.97 23.97 -8.22
CA THR A 126 -17.46 22.71 -8.78
C THR A 126 -16.87 22.91 -10.18
N LYS A 127 -15.80 22.19 -10.50
CA LYS A 127 -15.10 22.27 -11.77
C LYS A 127 -14.88 20.89 -12.37
N SER A 128 -15.56 20.61 -13.48
CA SER A 128 -15.35 19.40 -14.29
C SER A 128 -14.57 19.79 -15.54
N LEU A 129 -13.24 19.65 -15.49
CA LEU A 129 -12.31 20.20 -16.48
C LEU A 129 -11.75 19.14 -17.43
N GLY A 130 -11.69 17.87 -17.00
CA GLY A 130 -11.27 16.77 -17.85
C GLY A 130 -12.35 16.39 -18.87
N GLY A 131 -11.95 15.81 -20.01
CA GLY A 131 -12.92 15.25 -20.95
C GLY A 131 -13.77 14.18 -20.26
N ALA A 132 -15.09 14.21 -20.47
CA ALA A 132 -16.05 13.23 -19.94
C ALA A 132 -15.94 13.03 -18.42
N SER A 133 -15.46 14.06 -17.72
CA SER A 133 -15.35 14.07 -16.27
C SER A 133 -16.69 14.39 -15.62
N THR A 134 -16.86 14.01 -14.36
CA THR A 134 -18.01 14.39 -13.55
C THR A 134 -17.53 14.96 -12.21
N ALA A 135 -17.93 16.20 -11.91
CA ALA A 135 -17.69 16.85 -10.63
C ALA A 135 -19.02 17.20 -9.94
N PHE A 136 -19.20 16.85 -8.67
CA PHE A 136 -20.37 17.25 -7.90
C PHE A 136 -20.06 17.59 -6.44
N GLY A 137 -20.86 18.47 -5.83
CA GLY A 137 -20.73 18.85 -4.42
C GLY A 137 -20.29 20.31 -4.20
N TYR A 138 -19.37 20.53 -3.27
CA TYR A 138 -18.88 21.86 -2.90
C TYR A 138 -17.39 21.95 -3.27
N GLU A 139 -17.02 22.86 -4.17
CA GLU A 139 -15.63 23.10 -4.60
C GLU A 139 -14.89 21.84 -5.12
N SER A 140 -15.62 20.81 -5.56
CA SER A 140 -15.04 19.58 -6.13
C SER A 140 -14.45 19.82 -7.52
N VAL A 141 -13.34 19.15 -7.83
CA VAL A 141 -12.57 19.34 -9.07
C VAL A 141 -12.24 18.00 -9.73
N ALA A 142 -12.79 17.74 -10.90
CA ALA A 142 -12.45 16.61 -11.77
C ALA A 142 -11.60 17.10 -12.95
N ARG A 143 -10.28 16.93 -12.89
CA ARG A 143 -9.33 17.33 -13.96
C ARG A 143 -8.93 16.17 -14.87
N GLY A 144 -8.96 14.94 -14.37
CA GLY A 144 -8.63 13.78 -15.18
C GLY A 144 -9.69 13.51 -16.25
N ALA A 145 -9.28 13.05 -17.43
CA ALA A 145 -10.21 12.46 -18.38
C ALA A 145 -10.94 11.27 -17.74
N HIS A 146 -12.25 11.16 -17.96
CA HIS A 146 -13.16 10.17 -17.35
C HIS A 146 -13.15 10.13 -15.82
N SER A 147 -12.65 11.18 -15.16
CA SER A 147 -12.56 11.21 -13.70
C SER A 147 -13.88 11.58 -13.03
N ILE A 148 -14.07 11.13 -11.79
CA ILE A 148 -15.22 11.44 -10.95
C ILE A 148 -14.73 12.10 -9.66
N ALA A 149 -15.14 13.35 -9.40
CA ALA A 149 -14.88 14.05 -8.14
C ALA A 149 -16.21 14.41 -7.46
N GLY A 150 -16.44 13.93 -6.24
CA GLY A 150 -17.73 14.09 -5.56
C GLY A 150 -17.59 14.38 -4.08
N GLY A 151 -18.10 15.52 -3.61
CA GLY A 151 -18.13 15.89 -2.19
C GLY A 151 -17.60 17.29 -1.90
N ASP A 152 -17.06 17.51 -0.70
CA ASP A 152 -16.46 18.78 -0.29
C ASP A 152 -14.98 18.78 -0.65
N ARG A 153 -14.59 19.63 -1.60
CA ARG A 153 -13.20 19.84 -2.04
C ARG A 153 -12.50 18.55 -2.50
N SER A 154 -13.26 17.61 -3.06
CA SER A 154 -12.71 16.38 -3.66
C SER A 154 -11.95 16.71 -4.96
N LYS A 155 -10.81 16.06 -5.19
CA LYS A 155 -9.96 16.28 -6.36
C LYS A 155 -9.64 14.97 -7.07
N ALA A 156 -10.17 14.79 -8.28
CA ALA A 156 -9.82 13.68 -9.16
C ALA A 156 -8.97 14.23 -10.32
N THR A 157 -7.64 14.15 -10.19
CA THR A 157 -6.68 14.73 -11.16
C THR A 157 -6.03 13.68 -12.06
N GLY A 158 -6.02 12.40 -11.64
CA GLY A 158 -5.57 11.30 -12.49
C GLY A 158 -6.60 10.92 -13.56
N GLN A 159 -6.15 10.43 -14.71
CA GLN A 159 -7.05 9.86 -15.72
C GLN A 159 -7.77 8.63 -15.14
N ASP A 160 -9.06 8.49 -15.44
CA ASP A 160 -9.93 7.40 -14.97
C ASP A 160 -9.95 7.28 -13.42
N SER A 161 -9.70 8.39 -12.71
CA SER A 161 -9.65 8.41 -11.24
C SER A 161 -11.00 8.70 -10.60
N VAL A 162 -11.19 8.23 -9.36
CA VAL A 162 -12.40 8.47 -8.56
C VAL A 162 -12.01 9.06 -7.22
N ALA A 163 -12.50 10.26 -6.90
CA ALA A 163 -12.31 10.93 -5.63
C ALA A 163 -13.68 11.26 -5.01
N LEU A 164 -14.09 10.54 -3.96
CA LEU A 164 -15.38 10.77 -3.28
C LEU A 164 -15.20 11.04 -1.79
N GLY A 165 -15.64 12.20 -1.32
CA GLY A 165 -15.71 12.55 0.10
C GLY A 165 -15.27 13.98 0.44
N GLN A 166 -14.62 14.15 1.59
CA GLN A 166 -14.18 15.45 2.09
C GLN A 166 -12.66 15.57 2.02
N GLU A 167 -12.16 16.57 1.30
CA GLU A 167 -10.72 16.83 1.12
C GLU A 167 -9.93 15.62 0.59
N VAL A 168 -10.54 14.82 -0.30
CA VAL A 168 -9.89 13.64 -0.89
C VAL A 168 -9.16 13.99 -2.20
N GLU A 169 -8.08 13.29 -2.50
CA GLU A 169 -7.27 13.47 -3.71
C GLU A 169 -6.94 12.13 -4.38
N ALA A 170 -7.45 11.92 -5.59
CA ALA A 170 -7.09 10.83 -6.48
C ALA A 170 -6.25 11.38 -7.65
N SER A 171 -4.93 11.34 -7.52
CA SER A 171 -3.98 11.92 -8.49
C SER A 171 -3.25 10.88 -9.35
N GLY A 172 -3.30 9.61 -8.97
CA GLY A 172 -2.80 8.52 -9.82
C GLY A 172 -3.76 8.19 -10.97
N THR A 173 -3.23 7.77 -12.12
CA THR A 173 -4.04 7.16 -13.18
C THR A 173 -4.72 5.89 -12.64
N TRP A 174 -6.02 5.74 -12.87
CA TRP A 174 -6.84 4.61 -12.39
C TRP A 174 -6.88 4.50 -10.84
N SER A 175 -6.67 5.63 -10.15
CA SER A 175 -6.68 5.66 -8.70
C SER A 175 -8.08 5.88 -8.13
N VAL A 176 -8.30 5.36 -6.91
CA VAL A 176 -9.57 5.51 -6.18
C VAL A 176 -9.28 6.04 -4.79
N ALA A 177 -9.83 7.21 -4.43
CA ALA A 177 -9.74 7.84 -3.12
C ALA A 177 -11.16 8.04 -2.55
N LEU A 178 -11.46 7.45 -1.38
CA LEU A 178 -12.80 7.45 -0.78
C LEU A 178 -12.75 7.79 0.71
N GLY A 179 -13.48 8.81 1.17
CA GLY A 179 -13.66 9.13 2.59
C GLY A 179 -13.25 10.54 2.98
N GLN A 180 -12.40 10.70 3.99
CA GLN A 180 -11.95 11.99 4.51
C GLN A 180 -10.43 12.10 4.43
N LYS A 181 -9.90 13.17 3.83
CA LYS A 181 -8.44 13.43 3.75
C LYS A 181 -7.64 12.26 3.18
N THR A 182 -8.24 11.47 2.29
CA THR A 182 -7.60 10.32 1.67
C THR A 182 -6.86 10.73 0.41
N VAL A 183 -5.65 10.21 0.22
CA VAL A 183 -4.82 10.46 -0.96
C VAL A 183 -4.50 9.14 -1.66
N ALA A 184 -4.83 9.03 -2.94
CA ALA A 184 -4.44 7.94 -3.83
C ALA A 184 -3.57 8.52 -4.97
N SER A 185 -2.26 8.52 -4.79
CA SER A 185 -1.30 9.15 -5.73
C SER A 185 -0.52 8.15 -6.58
N GLY A 186 -0.54 6.87 -6.23
CA GLY A 186 0.05 5.82 -7.07
C GLY A 186 -0.86 5.45 -8.24
N SER A 187 -0.29 5.06 -9.38
CA SER A 187 -1.08 4.49 -10.49
C SER A 187 -1.77 3.21 -10.03
N ASN A 188 -3.05 3.04 -10.38
CA ASN A 188 -3.85 1.87 -10.03
C ASN A 188 -3.96 1.65 -8.50
N SER A 189 -3.84 2.72 -7.71
CA SER A 189 -3.87 2.68 -6.24
C SER A 189 -5.27 2.89 -5.68
N MET A 190 -5.51 2.37 -4.49
CA MET A 190 -6.77 2.54 -3.76
C MET A 190 -6.50 3.06 -2.34
N SER A 191 -7.12 4.18 -1.97
CA SER A 191 -7.04 4.78 -0.64
C SER A 191 -8.46 4.99 -0.10
N MET A 192 -8.79 4.40 1.05
CA MET A 192 -10.14 4.48 1.60
C MET A 192 -10.18 4.61 3.13
N GLY A 193 -10.92 5.60 3.64
CA GLY A 193 -11.17 5.80 5.07
C GLY A 193 -10.91 7.24 5.53
N ASP A 194 -10.24 7.42 6.67
CA ASP A 194 -9.88 8.74 7.21
C ASP A 194 -8.35 8.89 7.25
N ASN A 195 -7.83 9.92 6.57
CA ASN A 195 -6.41 10.25 6.54
C ASN A 195 -5.53 9.08 6.04
N THR A 196 -5.96 8.43 4.96
CA THR A 196 -5.24 7.31 4.34
C THR A 196 -4.41 7.76 3.14
N LYS A 197 -3.27 7.11 2.89
CA LYS A 197 -2.36 7.45 1.78
C LYS A 197 -1.90 6.20 1.04
N ALA A 198 -2.29 6.05 -0.22
CA ALA A 198 -1.79 5.02 -1.14
C ALA A 198 -0.88 5.68 -2.17
N SER A 199 0.45 5.60 -1.96
CA SER A 199 1.46 6.29 -2.79
C SER A 199 2.17 5.38 -3.79
N GLY A 200 2.23 4.08 -3.50
CA GLY A 200 2.86 3.12 -4.42
C GLY A 200 1.94 2.77 -5.60
N SER A 201 2.50 2.45 -6.76
CA SER A 201 1.73 1.85 -7.85
C SER A 201 1.10 0.54 -7.41
N ASN A 202 -0.15 0.27 -7.78
CA ASN A 202 -0.93 -0.90 -7.35
C ASN A 202 -1.07 -1.04 -5.82
N SER A 203 -0.88 0.04 -5.05
CA SER A 203 -0.97 -0.01 -3.60
C SER A 203 -2.41 0.13 -3.10
N THR A 204 -2.70 -0.44 -1.93
CA THR A 204 -4.00 -0.32 -1.25
C THR A 204 -3.81 0.14 0.19
N ALA A 205 -4.39 1.29 0.56
CA ALA A 205 -4.42 1.80 1.93
C ALA A 205 -5.88 1.90 2.41
N MET A 206 -6.24 1.22 3.50
CA MET A 206 -7.62 1.20 4.01
C MET A 206 -7.68 1.35 5.55
N GLY A 207 -8.48 2.29 6.04
CA GLY A 207 -8.74 2.48 7.47
C GLY A 207 -8.51 3.91 7.96
N ILE A 208 -7.81 4.08 9.08
CA ILE A 208 -7.57 5.41 9.68
C ILE A 208 -6.06 5.62 9.80
N LYS A 209 -5.53 6.73 9.28
CA LYS A 209 -4.09 7.06 9.34
C LYS A 209 -3.19 5.98 8.74
N THR A 210 -3.62 5.33 7.66
CA THR A 210 -2.90 4.22 7.03
C THR A 210 -2.07 4.68 5.84
N GLU A 211 -0.88 4.09 5.65
CA GLU A 211 0.05 4.45 4.57
C GLU A 211 0.52 3.20 3.81
N ALA A 212 0.17 3.08 2.53
CA ALA A 212 0.71 2.10 1.60
C ALA A 212 1.68 2.80 0.64
N GLY A 213 2.96 2.83 1.02
CA GLY A 213 4.02 3.57 0.34
C GLY A 213 4.77 2.78 -0.73
N GLY A 214 4.86 1.46 -0.58
CA GLY A 214 5.57 0.59 -1.53
C GLY A 214 4.73 0.22 -2.75
N ALA A 215 5.38 -0.06 -3.88
CA ALA A 215 4.69 -0.61 -5.07
C ALA A 215 4.09 -1.98 -4.74
N GLY A 216 2.81 -2.22 -5.09
CA GLY A 216 2.08 -3.44 -4.77
C GLY A 216 1.85 -3.67 -3.27
N SER A 217 2.03 -2.64 -2.43
CA SER A 217 1.87 -2.77 -0.98
C SER A 217 0.41 -2.68 -0.54
N THR A 218 0.06 -3.35 0.55
CA THR A 218 -1.27 -3.29 1.16
C THR A 218 -1.15 -2.93 2.64
N ALA A 219 -1.80 -1.83 3.06
CA ALA A 219 -1.88 -1.38 4.45
C ALA A 219 -3.34 -1.29 4.91
N MET A 220 -3.72 -2.00 5.98
CA MET A 220 -5.10 -2.03 6.49
C MET A 220 -5.19 -1.92 8.02
N GLY A 221 -5.95 -0.95 8.55
CA GLY A 221 -6.24 -0.81 9.98
C GLY A 221 -6.16 0.62 10.52
N TYR A 222 -5.60 0.79 11.72
CA TYR A 222 -5.37 2.10 12.35
C TYR A 222 -3.87 2.38 12.47
N GLY A 223 -3.36 3.45 11.85
CA GLY A 223 -1.94 3.83 11.96
C GLY A 223 -0.95 2.86 11.28
N THR A 224 -1.41 2.05 10.31
CA THR A 224 -0.64 0.98 9.67
C THR A 224 0.25 1.50 8.54
N LYS A 225 1.44 0.93 8.37
CA LYS A 225 2.37 1.32 7.30
C LYS A 225 2.92 0.13 6.52
N ALA A 226 2.64 0.06 5.22
CA ALA A 226 3.27 -0.88 4.29
C ALA A 226 4.19 -0.09 3.34
N ILE A 227 5.46 0.04 3.70
CA ILE A 227 6.44 0.89 2.99
C ILE A 227 7.30 0.08 2.02
N GLY A 228 7.53 -1.21 2.31
CA GLY A 228 8.26 -2.09 1.41
C GLY A 228 7.48 -2.39 0.13
N ASN A 229 8.17 -2.56 -1.01
CA ASN A 229 7.52 -3.05 -2.22
C ASN A 229 7.00 -4.48 -2.01
N TRP A 230 5.77 -4.76 -2.48
CA TRP A 230 5.06 -6.01 -2.31
C TRP A 230 4.89 -6.42 -0.84
N SER A 231 4.75 -5.43 0.05
CA SER A 231 4.59 -5.68 1.49
C SER A 231 3.13 -5.68 1.93
N LEU A 232 2.86 -6.39 3.02
CA LEU A 232 1.54 -6.46 3.66
C LEU A 232 1.63 -5.99 5.11
N ALA A 233 0.90 -4.94 5.48
CA ALA A 233 0.73 -4.49 6.86
C ALA A 233 -0.75 -4.51 7.24
N THR A 234 -1.14 -5.29 8.25
CA THR A 234 -2.51 -5.29 8.77
C THR A 234 -2.56 -5.35 10.29
N GLY A 235 -3.53 -4.65 10.88
CA GLY A 235 -3.69 -4.52 12.33
C GLY A 235 -3.07 -3.23 12.88
N ALA A 236 -3.62 -2.71 13.98
CA ALA A 236 -3.27 -1.37 14.46
C ALA A 236 -1.74 -1.19 14.67
N TYR A 237 -1.19 -0.10 14.14
CA TYR A 237 0.23 0.27 14.25
C TYR A 237 1.23 -0.73 13.65
N SER A 238 0.79 -1.71 12.85
CA SER A 238 1.70 -2.63 12.16
C SER A 238 2.55 -1.90 11.11
N LYS A 239 3.83 -2.29 10.96
CA LYS A 239 4.77 -1.72 9.99
C LYS A 239 5.48 -2.80 9.19
N SER A 240 5.28 -2.81 7.88
CA SER A 240 5.99 -3.67 6.93
C SER A 240 6.94 -2.80 6.10
N GLU A 241 8.22 -2.76 6.48
CA GLU A 241 9.23 -1.85 5.90
C GLU A 241 10.14 -2.55 4.88
N GLY A 242 10.33 -3.87 5.01
CA GLY A 242 11.13 -4.66 4.07
C GLY A 242 10.42 -4.97 2.76
N LYS A 243 11.16 -5.13 1.66
CA LYS A 243 10.61 -5.65 0.39
C LYS A 243 10.10 -7.08 0.61
N PHE A 244 8.92 -7.41 0.08
CA PHE A 244 8.22 -8.70 0.31
C PHE A 244 7.91 -9.03 1.79
N SER A 245 7.98 -8.04 2.68
CA SER A 245 7.72 -8.29 4.11
C SER A 245 6.22 -8.39 4.42
N THR A 246 5.90 -9.05 5.54
CA THR A 246 4.55 -9.13 6.08
C THR A 246 4.56 -8.80 7.57
N ALA A 247 3.75 -7.83 7.99
CA ALA A 247 3.52 -7.45 9.37
C ALA A 247 2.02 -7.55 9.71
N MET A 248 1.65 -8.45 10.63
CA MET A 248 0.25 -8.72 10.96
C MET A 248 -0.03 -8.63 12.46
N GLY A 249 -1.10 -7.95 12.85
CA GLY A 249 -1.51 -7.76 14.24
C GLY A 249 -0.93 -6.51 14.90
N LEU A 250 -1.40 -6.24 16.12
CA LEU A 250 -1.06 -5.03 16.88
C LEU A 250 0.45 -4.83 16.99
N SER A 251 0.95 -3.71 16.50
CA SER A 251 2.35 -3.28 16.65
C SER A 251 3.40 -4.24 16.09
N SER A 252 3.05 -5.12 15.15
CA SER A 252 4.02 -5.98 14.47
C SER A 252 4.92 -5.17 13.52
N VAL A 253 6.22 -5.47 13.49
CA VAL A 253 7.20 -4.72 12.69
C VAL A 253 8.09 -5.69 11.90
N ALA A 254 8.06 -5.61 10.56
CA ALA A 254 8.85 -6.45 9.66
C ALA A 254 9.78 -5.59 8.78
N LYS A 255 11.05 -5.43 9.19
CA LYS A 255 12.01 -4.55 8.48
C LYS A 255 12.90 -5.27 7.47
N GLY A 256 13.15 -6.56 7.68
CA GLY A 256 14.01 -7.37 6.81
C GLY A 256 13.40 -7.66 5.45
N HIS A 257 14.22 -7.87 4.43
CA HIS A 257 13.77 -8.37 3.14
C HIS A 257 13.10 -9.75 3.30
N ASN A 258 11.92 -9.96 2.72
CA ASN A 258 11.18 -11.22 2.80
C ASN A 258 10.94 -11.69 4.25
N SER A 259 10.71 -10.74 5.17
CA SER A 259 10.50 -11.03 6.60
C SER A 259 9.02 -11.17 6.97
N PHE A 260 8.75 -11.92 8.05
CA PHE A 260 7.40 -12.11 8.58
C PHE A 260 7.35 -11.80 10.08
N ALA A 261 6.51 -10.85 10.48
CA ALA A 261 6.27 -10.48 11.88
C ALA A 261 4.77 -10.57 12.21
N VAL A 262 4.40 -11.30 13.26
CA VAL A 262 2.99 -11.43 13.68
C VAL A 262 2.78 -11.28 15.19
N SER A 263 1.63 -10.71 15.58
CA SER A 263 1.17 -10.56 16.96
C SER A 263 2.13 -9.76 17.86
N GLY A 264 2.60 -8.60 17.39
CA GLY A 264 3.48 -7.72 18.14
C GLY A 264 4.95 -8.12 18.11
N ALA A 265 5.34 -8.90 17.10
CA ALA A 265 6.72 -9.32 16.88
C ALA A 265 7.54 -8.27 16.11
N ASN A 266 8.87 -8.38 16.17
CA ASN A 266 9.81 -7.49 15.51
C ASN A 266 10.85 -8.29 14.70
N VAL A 267 10.98 -7.99 13.41
CA VAL A 267 12.10 -8.45 12.58
C VAL A 267 12.97 -7.26 12.23
N GLU A 268 14.25 -7.35 12.57
CA GLU A 268 15.22 -6.26 12.35
C GLU A 268 15.57 -6.06 10.87
N LYS A 269 16.16 -4.91 10.54
CA LYS A 269 16.37 -4.47 9.15
C LYS A 269 17.26 -5.41 8.35
N ASP A 270 18.31 -5.92 8.99
CA ASP A 270 19.30 -6.78 8.33
C ASP A 270 18.93 -8.28 8.44
N ALA A 271 17.79 -8.60 9.04
CA ALA A 271 17.29 -9.95 9.22
C ALA A 271 16.45 -10.42 8.02
N SER A 272 17.13 -10.69 6.88
CA SER A 272 16.45 -11.17 5.67
C SER A 272 15.88 -12.58 5.86
N ASN A 273 14.73 -12.89 5.25
CA ASN A 273 14.02 -14.17 5.38
C ASN A 273 13.66 -14.57 6.82
N ALA A 274 13.73 -13.64 7.77
CA ALA A 274 13.54 -13.93 9.17
C ALA A 274 12.06 -13.91 9.57
N ILE A 275 11.73 -14.72 10.56
CA ILE A 275 10.36 -14.91 11.04
C ILE A 275 10.31 -14.61 12.53
N ALA A 276 9.37 -13.78 12.97
CA ALA A 276 9.12 -13.53 14.38
C ALA A 276 7.61 -13.63 14.67
N MET A 277 7.24 -14.45 15.67
CA MET A 277 5.84 -14.72 16.00
C MET A 277 5.60 -14.60 17.51
N GLY A 278 4.75 -13.64 17.90
CA GLY A 278 4.35 -13.40 19.29
C GLY A 278 4.85 -12.07 19.85
N TYR A 279 4.22 -11.63 20.94
CA TYR A 279 4.48 -10.32 21.54
C TYR A 279 5.95 -10.17 21.95
N ASN A 280 6.65 -9.16 21.41
CA ASN A 280 8.08 -8.94 21.60
C ASN A 280 9.01 -10.08 21.14
N ALA A 281 8.51 -11.05 20.35
CA ALA A 281 9.41 -11.98 19.66
C ALA A 281 10.29 -11.19 18.68
N THR A 282 11.61 -11.38 18.72
CA THR A 282 12.56 -10.59 17.94
C THR A 282 13.51 -11.46 17.13
N ALA A 283 13.51 -11.32 15.81
CA ALA A 283 14.47 -11.96 14.92
C ALA A 283 15.50 -10.93 14.43
N LYS A 284 16.79 -11.16 14.75
CA LYS A 284 17.87 -10.19 14.53
C LYS A 284 18.76 -10.49 13.32
N LEU A 285 18.69 -11.71 12.80
CA LEU A 285 19.65 -12.21 11.80
C LEU A 285 18.94 -12.81 10.59
N THR A 286 19.65 -12.85 9.46
CA THR A 286 19.18 -13.53 8.24
C THR A 286 18.86 -15.00 8.53
N ASP A 287 17.74 -15.48 7.98
CA ASP A 287 17.20 -16.83 8.14
C ASP A 287 16.87 -17.21 9.61
N SER A 288 16.79 -16.25 10.54
CA SER A 288 16.50 -16.52 11.95
C SER A 288 15.01 -16.59 12.26
N VAL A 289 14.62 -17.41 13.24
CA VAL A 289 13.21 -17.63 13.60
C VAL A 289 13.02 -17.45 15.11
N ALA A 290 12.19 -16.49 15.53
CA ALA A 290 11.82 -16.28 16.93
C ALA A 290 10.36 -16.67 17.16
N LEU A 291 10.12 -17.68 18.01
CA LEU A 291 8.79 -18.25 18.27
C LEU A 291 8.38 -18.07 19.73
N GLY A 292 7.29 -17.36 19.95
CA GLY A 292 6.69 -17.13 21.25
C GLY A 292 7.10 -15.79 21.89
N SER A 293 6.27 -15.34 22.84
CA SER A 293 6.40 -14.03 23.48
C SER A 293 7.79 -13.79 24.08
N GLY A 294 8.48 -12.74 23.65
CA GLY A 294 9.81 -12.38 24.16
C GLY A 294 10.96 -13.29 23.71
N SER A 295 10.75 -14.23 22.78
CA SER A 295 11.84 -15.01 22.18
C SER A 295 12.78 -14.13 21.36
N VAL A 296 14.09 -14.38 21.40
CA VAL A 296 15.09 -13.59 20.66
C VAL A 296 16.00 -14.52 19.85
N ALA A 297 15.94 -14.42 18.52
CA ALA A 297 16.80 -15.16 17.61
C ALA A 297 18.00 -14.28 17.20
N SER A 298 19.12 -14.43 17.93
CA SER A 298 20.33 -13.62 17.79
C SER A 298 21.61 -14.43 17.55
N THR A 299 21.50 -15.75 17.36
CA THR A 299 22.65 -16.63 17.12
C THR A 299 22.90 -16.79 15.62
N LYS A 300 24.10 -16.42 15.17
CA LYS A 300 24.52 -16.47 13.76
C LYS A 300 24.66 -17.92 13.27
N GLN A 301 24.54 -18.12 11.96
CA GLN A 301 25.01 -19.35 11.31
C GLN A 301 26.50 -19.58 11.57
N GLY A 302 26.94 -20.83 11.53
CA GLY A 302 28.34 -21.23 11.71
C GLY A 302 28.76 -21.34 13.17
N VAL A 303 27.81 -21.33 14.11
CA VAL A 303 28.10 -21.55 15.53
C VAL A 303 28.31 -23.04 15.76
N ALA A 304 29.49 -23.38 16.25
CA ALA A 304 29.86 -24.72 16.68
C ALA A 304 29.09 -25.10 17.95
N GLY A 305 28.60 -26.33 17.98
CA GLY A 305 27.96 -26.97 19.11
C GLY A 305 28.98 -27.39 20.16
N TYR A 306 28.47 -27.65 21.36
CA TYR A 306 29.28 -28.09 22.49
C TYR A 306 29.54 -29.60 22.43
N ASN A 307 30.79 -30.01 22.61
CA ASN A 307 31.21 -31.40 22.69
C ASN A 307 31.42 -31.81 24.16
N PRO A 308 30.56 -32.65 24.75
CA PRO A 308 30.65 -33.03 26.16
C PRO A 308 31.82 -33.98 26.46
N ILE A 309 32.43 -34.61 25.46
CA ILE A 309 33.57 -35.53 25.66
C ILE A 309 34.85 -34.73 25.91
N THR A 310 35.01 -33.62 25.20
CA THR A 310 36.23 -32.80 25.24
C THR A 310 36.09 -31.55 26.11
N ASP A 311 34.90 -31.28 26.65
CA ASP A 311 34.57 -30.06 27.41
C ASP A 311 34.89 -28.76 26.63
N LYS A 312 34.72 -28.82 25.31
CA LYS A 312 35.01 -27.73 24.37
C LYS A 312 33.96 -27.65 23.27
N ASN A 313 33.90 -26.53 22.56
CA ASN A 313 33.13 -26.46 21.32
C ASN A 313 33.77 -27.36 20.25
N TYR A 314 32.95 -27.83 19.30
CA TYR A 314 33.43 -28.61 18.17
C TYR A 314 34.54 -27.87 17.41
N GLU A 315 35.65 -28.57 17.21
CA GLU A 315 36.75 -28.14 16.34
C GLU A 315 36.63 -28.90 15.01
N ARG A 316 36.74 -28.16 13.89
CA ARG A 316 36.60 -28.75 12.55
C ARG A 316 37.68 -29.80 12.30
N THR A 317 37.29 -30.90 11.68
CA THR A 317 38.25 -31.90 11.19
C THR A 317 39.19 -31.29 10.14
N PRO A 318 40.39 -31.87 9.92
CA PRO A 318 41.29 -31.40 8.86
C PRO A 318 40.64 -31.40 7.47
N GLU A 319 39.75 -32.37 7.21
CA GLU A 319 38.98 -32.45 5.97
C GLU A 319 37.99 -31.28 5.84
N ALA A 320 37.22 -31.01 6.89
CA ALA A 320 36.29 -29.87 6.92
C ALA A 320 37.03 -28.53 6.81
N ALA A 321 38.20 -28.40 7.44
CA ALA A 321 39.05 -27.22 7.32
C ALA A 321 39.56 -27.03 5.87
N ALA A 322 39.99 -28.10 5.21
CA ALA A 322 40.42 -28.03 3.81
C ALA A 322 39.27 -27.69 2.85
N ALA A 323 38.08 -28.25 3.07
CA ALA A 323 36.87 -27.93 2.30
C ALA A 323 36.42 -26.49 2.49
N TYR A 324 36.48 -25.97 3.73
CA TYR A 324 36.21 -24.58 4.04
C TYR A 324 37.15 -23.64 3.30
N GLN A 325 38.46 -23.95 3.29
CA GLN A 325 39.44 -23.13 2.59
C GLN A 325 39.16 -23.08 1.09
N LYS A 326 38.87 -24.22 0.46
CA LYS A 326 38.48 -24.27 -0.97
C LYS A 326 37.25 -23.39 -1.25
N TRP A 327 36.24 -23.46 -0.37
CA TRP A 327 35.04 -22.63 -0.50
C TRP A 327 35.35 -21.13 -0.39
N ILE A 328 36.14 -20.73 0.60
CA ILE A 328 36.54 -19.32 0.80
C ILE A 328 37.37 -18.80 -0.37
N ASP A 329 38.30 -19.60 -0.89
CA ASP A 329 39.11 -19.21 -2.05
C ASP A 329 38.22 -18.99 -3.29
N ALA A 330 37.24 -19.87 -3.51
CA ALA A 330 36.26 -19.73 -4.57
C ALA A 330 35.33 -18.52 -4.37
N TYR A 331 34.95 -18.22 -3.13
CA TYR A 331 34.14 -17.05 -2.78
C TYR A 331 34.90 -15.75 -3.03
N ASN A 332 36.15 -15.65 -2.58
CA ASN A 332 36.99 -14.47 -2.81
C ASN A 332 37.23 -14.25 -4.32
N ALA A 333 37.42 -15.35 -5.08
CA ALA A 333 37.52 -15.28 -6.53
C ALA A 333 36.22 -14.80 -7.18
N TRP A 334 35.05 -15.20 -6.67
CA TRP A 334 33.74 -14.70 -7.12
C TRP A 334 33.54 -13.22 -6.81
N GLU A 335 33.89 -12.79 -5.60
CA GLU A 335 33.75 -11.40 -5.15
C GLU A 335 34.59 -10.44 -5.99
N ALA A 336 35.77 -10.89 -6.44
CA ALA A 336 36.67 -10.15 -7.32
C ALA A 336 36.16 -10.00 -8.78
N ILE A 337 35.12 -10.73 -9.20
CA ILE A 337 34.55 -10.60 -10.56
C ILE A 337 33.73 -9.31 -10.65
N ASP A 338 34.01 -8.51 -11.68
CA ASP A 338 33.31 -7.27 -12.00
C ASP A 338 31.78 -7.51 -12.17
N GLU A 339 30.96 -6.59 -11.64
CA GLU A 339 29.50 -6.66 -11.79
C GLU A 339 29.04 -6.59 -13.26
N ALA A 340 29.86 -6.04 -14.16
CA ALA A 340 29.59 -6.03 -15.60
C ALA A 340 29.64 -7.44 -16.21
N GLU A 341 30.42 -8.38 -15.64
CA GLU A 341 30.57 -9.76 -16.13
C GLU A 341 29.52 -10.72 -15.54
N LYS A 342 28.23 -10.36 -15.67
CA LYS A 342 27.11 -11.06 -15.00
C LYS A 342 27.10 -12.58 -15.19
N ASP A 343 27.36 -13.06 -16.40
CA ASP A 343 27.31 -14.50 -16.71
C ASP A 343 28.44 -15.28 -16.02
N LYS A 344 29.68 -14.76 -16.10
CA LYS A 344 30.85 -15.34 -15.40
C LYS A 344 30.65 -15.30 -13.88
N LYS A 345 30.14 -14.19 -13.35
CA LYS A 345 29.85 -14.04 -11.92
C LYS A 345 28.76 -15.01 -11.47
N ALA A 346 27.73 -15.23 -12.29
CA ALA A 346 26.66 -16.20 -12.01
C ALA A 346 27.17 -17.66 -12.07
N GLU A 347 28.03 -17.99 -13.02
CA GLU A 347 28.65 -19.31 -13.12
C GLU A 347 29.56 -19.60 -11.91
N LYS A 348 30.44 -18.65 -11.55
CA LYS A 348 31.32 -18.81 -10.39
C LYS A 348 30.54 -18.92 -9.07
N LEU A 349 29.38 -18.24 -8.97
CA LEU A 349 28.48 -18.39 -7.83
C LEU A 349 27.93 -19.81 -7.71
N LYS A 350 27.60 -20.49 -8.83
CA LYS A 350 27.17 -21.90 -8.81
C LYS A 350 28.25 -22.80 -8.25
N GLU A 351 29.50 -22.61 -8.69
CA GLU A 351 30.67 -23.35 -8.18
C GLU A 351 30.85 -23.12 -6.67
N CYS A 352 30.83 -21.86 -6.23
CA CYS A 352 30.94 -21.50 -4.81
C CYS A 352 29.84 -22.15 -3.97
N ASN A 353 28.59 -22.16 -4.46
CA ASN A 353 27.46 -22.79 -3.78
C ASN A 353 27.60 -24.33 -3.71
N ALA A 354 28.13 -24.97 -4.74
CA ALA A 354 28.40 -26.41 -4.72
C ALA A 354 29.47 -26.75 -3.66
N MET A 355 30.58 -25.99 -3.62
CA MET A 355 31.62 -26.18 -2.60
C MET A 355 31.10 -25.94 -1.18
N LYS A 356 30.26 -24.92 -0.99
CA LYS A 356 29.60 -24.66 0.31
C LYS A 356 28.71 -25.81 0.74
N THR A 357 28.01 -26.44 -0.21
CA THR A 357 27.15 -27.59 0.05
C THR A 357 27.96 -28.79 0.53
N GLU A 358 29.09 -29.08 -0.12
CA GLU A 358 29.99 -30.16 0.33
C GLU A 358 30.61 -29.86 1.70
N TYR A 359 31.08 -28.63 1.93
CA TYR A 359 31.55 -28.21 3.25
C TYR A 359 30.47 -28.42 4.33
N ASN A 360 29.23 -28.00 4.07
CA ASN A 360 28.13 -28.10 5.03
C ASN A 360 27.84 -29.55 5.45
N LYS A 361 27.95 -30.52 4.52
CA LYS A 361 27.76 -31.96 4.83
C LYS A 361 28.79 -32.47 5.84
N LEU A 362 29.99 -31.90 5.86
CA LEU A 362 31.07 -32.31 6.75
C LEU A 362 30.92 -31.76 8.18
N VAL A 363 30.13 -30.70 8.37
CA VAL A 363 30.03 -29.99 9.65
C VAL A 363 28.64 -29.97 10.25
N SER A 364 27.57 -30.25 9.49
CA SER A 364 26.17 -30.00 9.89
C SER A 364 25.72 -30.72 11.17
N THR A 365 26.38 -31.81 11.56
CA THR A 365 26.09 -32.51 12.82
C THR A 365 26.49 -31.68 14.04
N TRP A 366 27.52 -30.84 13.91
CA TRP A 366 28.13 -30.12 15.04
C TRP A 366 28.21 -28.61 14.83
N GLU A 367 28.00 -28.09 13.63
CA GLU A 367 28.03 -26.66 13.32
C GLU A 367 26.75 -26.26 12.58
N SER A 368 26.08 -25.23 13.09
CA SER A 368 24.86 -24.70 12.45
C SER A 368 25.16 -24.18 11.04
N THR A 369 24.40 -24.62 10.04
CA THR A 369 24.55 -24.15 8.65
C THR A 369 23.61 -22.99 8.30
N LYS A 370 22.68 -22.67 9.22
CA LYS A 370 21.72 -21.56 9.18
C LYS A 370 21.61 -20.89 10.55
N SER A 371 20.93 -19.75 10.62
CA SER A 371 20.67 -19.07 11.90
C SER A 371 19.66 -19.86 12.76
N VAL A 372 19.47 -19.39 13.99
CA VAL A 372 18.78 -20.12 15.06
C VAL A 372 17.26 -20.06 14.96
N ILE A 373 16.61 -21.12 15.45
CA ILE A 373 15.21 -21.10 15.88
C ILE A 373 15.19 -20.89 17.40
N ALA A 374 14.80 -19.71 17.86
CA ALA A 374 14.72 -19.37 19.27
C ALA A 374 13.28 -19.51 19.80
N VAL A 375 13.12 -20.31 20.85
CA VAL A 375 11.87 -20.43 21.65
C VAL A 375 11.99 -19.73 23.00
N GLY A 376 12.97 -18.84 23.17
CA GLY A 376 13.25 -18.13 24.41
C GLY A 376 14.29 -17.02 24.23
N ASP A 377 14.78 -16.50 25.34
CA ASP A 377 15.80 -15.44 25.41
C ASP A 377 16.74 -15.75 26.57
N LYS A 378 17.97 -16.17 26.25
CA LYS A 378 18.99 -16.53 27.24
C LYS A 378 19.37 -15.35 28.12
N GLU A 379 19.45 -14.14 27.55
CA GLU A 379 19.87 -12.93 28.28
C GLU A 379 18.84 -12.54 29.34
N LYS A 380 17.57 -12.87 29.11
CA LYS A 380 16.46 -12.62 30.04
C LYS A 380 16.00 -13.84 30.82
N GLY A 381 16.69 -14.98 30.69
CA GLY A 381 16.31 -16.23 31.34
C GLY A 381 14.98 -16.82 30.87
N ILE A 382 14.47 -16.42 29.71
CA ILE A 382 13.23 -16.94 29.14
C ILE A 382 13.55 -18.27 28.45
N SER A 383 12.93 -19.36 28.90
CA SER A 383 13.01 -20.68 28.28
C SER A 383 11.62 -21.30 28.14
N ARG A 384 11.51 -22.31 27.28
CA ARG A 384 10.26 -23.04 27.03
C ARG A 384 10.53 -24.52 26.90
N GLN A 385 9.56 -25.32 27.32
CA GLN A 385 9.50 -26.73 26.97
C GLN A 385 8.99 -26.88 25.53
N ILE A 386 9.65 -27.72 24.76
CA ILE A 386 9.15 -28.18 23.46
C ILE A 386 8.52 -29.55 23.72
N THR A 387 7.21 -29.66 23.54
CA THR A 387 6.45 -30.90 23.78
C THR A 387 6.01 -31.52 22.45
N GLY A 388 5.71 -32.83 22.46
CA GLY A 388 5.34 -33.55 21.24
C GLY A 388 6.51 -33.92 20.32
N VAL A 389 7.75 -33.89 20.83
CA VAL A 389 8.96 -34.26 20.08
C VAL A 389 9.08 -35.79 20.00
N ALA A 390 8.94 -36.34 18.79
CA ALA A 390 9.18 -37.76 18.52
C ALA A 390 10.65 -38.14 18.78
N ALA A 391 10.93 -39.43 18.94
CA ALA A 391 12.31 -39.88 19.11
C ALA A 391 13.10 -39.61 17.83
N GLY A 392 14.27 -39.00 17.96
CA GLY A 392 15.16 -38.72 16.83
C GLY A 392 15.68 -39.99 16.17
N THR A 393 15.88 -39.92 14.86
CA THR A 393 16.36 -41.01 14.00
C THR A 393 17.76 -40.75 13.43
N GLU A 394 18.10 -39.48 13.24
CA GLU A 394 19.41 -39.01 12.74
C GLU A 394 20.15 -38.21 13.82
N ASP A 395 21.46 -38.02 13.66
CA ASP A 395 22.31 -37.30 14.62
C ASP A 395 21.92 -35.82 14.80
N THR A 396 21.20 -35.24 13.83
CA THR A 396 20.75 -33.83 13.85
C THR A 396 19.35 -33.63 14.41
N ASP A 397 18.63 -34.71 14.74
CA ASP A 397 17.30 -34.64 15.31
C ASP A 397 17.33 -34.20 16.79
N ALA A 398 16.26 -33.56 17.24
CA ALA A 398 16.09 -33.27 18.66
C ALA A 398 15.89 -34.58 19.45
N VAL A 399 16.72 -34.80 20.48
CA VAL A 399 16.57 -35.94 21.40
C VAL A 399 15.44 -35.68 22.38
N ASN A 400 14.52 -36.63 22.50
CA ASN A 400 13.44 -36.53 23.50
C ASN A 400 13.84 -37.17 24.85
N VAL A 401 13.04 -36.89 25.89
CA VAL A 401 13.31 -37.38 27.26
C VAL A 401 13.30 -38.91 27.36
N ALA A 402 12.54 -39.61 26.52
CA ALA A 402 12.47 -41.08 26.54
C ALA A 402 13.79 -41.71 26.08
N GLN A 403 14.41 -41.17 25.02
CA GLN A 403 15.73 -41.59 24.55
C GLN A 403 16.80 -41.38 25.62
N LEU A 404 16.78 -40.24 26.32
CA LEU A 404 17.71 -39.96 27.42
C LEU A 404 17.53 -40.92 28.60
N LYS A 405 16.29 -41.22 28.99
CA LYS A 405 16.00 -42.22 30.05
C LYS A 405 16.48 -43.62 29.68
N ALA A 406 16.29 -44.03 28.42
CA ALA A 406 16.78 -45.32 27.93
C ALA A 406 18.32 -45.41 27.98
N LEU A 407 19.01 -44.30 27.69
CA LEU A 407 20.46 -44.20 27.85
C LEU A 407 20.88 -44.34 29.32
N ASN A 408 20.20 -43.65 30.25
CA ASN A 408 20.50 -43.74 31.69
C ASN A 408 20.45 -45.20 32.17
N THR A 409 19.41 -45.94 31.78
CA THR A 409 19.30 -47.36 32.11
C THR A 409 20.44 -48.21 31.55
N LYS A 410 20.96 -47.89 30.35
CA LYS A 410 22.14 -48.59 29.80
C LYS A 410 23.41 -48.28 30.58
N VAL A 411 23.62 -47.01 30.95
CA VAL A 411 24.77 -46.57 31.76
C VAL A 411 24.73 -47.24 33.14
N ASP A 412 23.58 -47.21 33.81
CA ASP A 412 23.41 -47.83 35.14
C ASP A 412 23.71 -49.33 35.12
N LYS A 413 23.25 -50.05 34.09
CA LYS A 413 23.52 -51.49 33.92
C LYS A 413 24.98 -51.80 33.55
N GLY A 414 25.67 -50.86 32.92
CA GLY A 414 27.06 -50.98 32.51
C GLY A 414 28.06 -50.60 33.60
N ALA A 415 27.59 -50.15 34.76
CA ALA A 415 28.44 -49.80 35.88
C ALA A 415 29.17 -51.06 36.40
N SER A 416 30.50 -50.98 36.48
CA SER A 416 31.31 -52.03 37.10
C SER A 416 30.97 -52.11 38.58
N HIS A 417 30.30 -53.19 38.98
CA HIS A 417 29.93 -53.40 40.38
C HIS A 417 31.08 -54.02 41.20
N TYR A 418 31.96 -54.81 40.59
CA TYR A 418 33.10 -55.45 41.26
C TYR A 418 34.33 -55.49 40.31
N TYR A 419 35.51 -55.10 40.79
CA TYR A 419 36.80 -55.13 40.08
C TYR A 419 37.91 -55.58 41.03
N SER A 420 38.78 -56.52 40.62
CA SER A 420 39.95 -56.96 41.39
C SER A 420 41.12 -57.30 40.45
N VAL A 421 42.35 -57.06 40.92
CA VAL A 421 43.58 -56.96 40.11
C VAL A 421 44.68 -57.83 40.69
N ASN A 422 45.53 -58.32 39.79
CA ASN A 422 46.75 -59.06 40.06
C ASN A 422 48.06 -58.25 39.92
N ASP A 423 48.83 -58.03 41.00
CA ASP A 423 50.26 -57.61 40.99
C ASP A 423 51.35 -58.71 41.27
N ILE A 424 52.41 -58.80 40.45
CA ILE A 424 53.41 -59.90 40.41
C ILE A 424 54.64 -59.70 41.33
N ASP A 425 54.79 -58.57 42.03
CA ASP A 425 55.86 -58.42 43.04
C ASP A 425 55.32 -58.57 44.47
N ASP A 426 56.18 -59.09 45.34
CA ASP A 426 55.99 -59.47 46.74
C ASP A 426 55.77 -58.28 47.71
N HIS A 427 54.92 -57.35 47.29
CA HIS A 427 54.23 -56.38 48.13
C HIS A 427 52.71 -56.65 48.12
N VAL A 428 52.29 -57.54 49.03
CA VAL A 428 51.02 -57.54 49.79
C VAL A 428 49.80 -56.85 49.12
N ASP A 429 49.10 -57.52 48.19
CA ASP A 429 47.65 -57.84 48.27
C ASP A 429 46.92 -58.08 46.91
N ASN A 430 46.13 -59.16 46.87
CA ASN A 430 45.14 -59.60 45.85
C ASN A 430 45.65 -60.07 44.47
N TYR A 431 46.89 -60.58 44.40
CA TYR A 431 47.46 -61.22 43.21
C TYR A 431 46.80 -62.52 42.71
N LYS A 432 45.53 -62.85 42.96
CA LYS A 432 44.84 -63.84 42.10
C LYS A 432 43.44 -63.48 41.61
N ASN A 433 42.91 -62.30 41.96
CA ASN A 433 41.50 -61.97 41.77
C ASN A 433 40.57 -63.15 42.17
N ASP A 434 40.89 -63.83 43.29
CA ASP A 434 40.20 -65.01 43.81
C ASP A 434 39.68 -64.80 45.25
N GLY A 435 39.82 -63.57 45.77
CA GLY A 435 39.29 -63.17 47.07
C GLY A 435 37.76 -63.11 47.14
N ALA A 436 37.09 -63.07 45.98
CA ALA A 436 35.64 -63.27 45.92
C ALA A 436 35.33 -64.78 45.98
N LYS A 437 35.04 -65.29 47.18
CA LYS A 437 34.47 -66.64 47.36
C LYS A 437 32.98 -66.53 47.64
N GLY A 438 32.19 -66.78 46.59
CA GLY A 438 30.74 -66.89 46.60
C GLY A 438 30.29 -67.77 45.45
#